data_AF-A0A6V7RPY2-F1
#
_entry.id   AF-A0A6V7RPY2-F1
#
_cell.length_a   1.000
_cell.length_b   1.000
_cell.length_c   1.000
_cell.angle_alpha   90.00
_cell.angle_beta   90.00
_cell.angle_gamma   90.00
#
_symmetry.space_group_name_H-M   'P 1'
#
loop_
_entity.id
_entity.type
_entity.pdbx_description
1 polymer ?
#
loop_
_entity_poly.entity_id
_entity_poly.type
_entity_poly.pdbx_seq_one_letter_code
_entity_poly.pdbx_strand_id
1 'polypeptide(L)' 'MSRKTYLFLLIVLFLNSIRYSGVLLEGNSSLYFIIFFIINLSAFIILLIFNNKIIQSSLDKKSI' A
#
# COMPACT_ATOMS: atom_id res chain seq x y z
N MET A 1 3.31 -4.80 14.29
CA MET A 1 2.22 -3.89 13.88
C MET A 1 0.89 -4.56 14.19
N SER A 2 -0.06 -3.85 14.81
CA SER A 2 -1.38 -4.45 15.08
C SER A 2 -2.13 -4.67 13.76
N ARG A 3 -2.88 -5.77 13.65
CA ARG A 3 -3.68 -6.11 12.47
C ARG A 3 -4.66 -4.98 12.10
N LYS A 4 -5.17 -4.27 13.10
CA LYS A 4 -6.03 -3.08 12.92
C LYS A 4 -5.28 -1.93 12.23
N THR A 5 -4.06 -1.64 12.68
CA THR A 5 -3.20 -0.59 12.10
C THR A 5 -2.82 -0.93 10.66
N TYR A 6 -2.54 -2.20 10.37
CA TYR A 6 -2.25 -2.67 9.01
C TYR A 6 -3.42 -2.44 8.06
N LEU A 7 -4.63 -2.89 8.45
CA LEU A 7 -5.84 -2.70 7.66
C LEU A 7 -6.17 -1.22 7.45
N PHE A 8 -6.02 -0.41 8.50
CA PHE A 8 -6.21 1.03 8.42
C PHE A 8 -5.26 1.67 7.39
N LEU A 9 -3.97 1.34 7.45
CA LEU A 9 -2.98 1.84 6.49
C LEU A 9 -3.30 1.38 5.07
N LEU A 10 -3.68 0.12 4.87
CA LEU A 10 -4.03 -0.41 3.56
C LEU A 10 -5.20 0.37 2.93
N ILE A 11 -6.24 0.67 3.72
CA ILE A 11 -7.39 1.48 3.29
C ILE A 11 -6.95 2.91 2.93
N VAL A 12 -6.16 3.56 3.79
CA VAL A 12 -5.69 4.94 3.56
C VAL A 12 -4.83 5.03 2.30
N LEU A 13 -3.91 4.08 2.10
CA LEU A 13 -3.08 4.05 0.89
C LEU A 13 -3.92 3.78 -0.37
N PHE A 14 -4.91 2.90 -0.29
CA PHE A 14 -5.80 2.61 -1.40
C PHE A 14 -6.63 3.84 -1.81
N LEU A 15 -7.21 4.55 -0.85
CA LEU A 15 -7.97 5.78 -1.10
C LEU A 15 -7.08 6.88 -1.69
N ASN A 16 -5.83 7.03 -1.21
CA ASN A 16 -4.88 7.98 -1.78
C ASN A 16 -4.53 7.63 -3.22
N SER A 17 -4.25 6.36 -3.53
CA SER A 17 -3.97 5.92 -4.89
C SER A 17 -5.14 6.19 -5.84
N ILE A 18 -6.39 5.96 -5.40
CA ILE A 18 -7.58 6.32 -6.20
C ILE A 18 -7.65 7.81 -6.45
N ARG A 19 -7.44 8.63 -5.41
CA ARG A 19 -7.47 10.10 -5.53
C ARG A 19 -6.47 10.60 -6.56
N TYR A 20 -5.20 10.18 -6.44
CA TYR A 20 -4.17 10.64 -7.37
C TYR A 20 -4.36 10.06 -8.77
N SER A 21 -4.83 8.82 -8.90
CA SER A 21 -5.20 8.24 -10.20
C SER A 21 -6.31 9.03 -10.88
N GLY A 22 -7.36 9.42 -10.15
CA GLY A 22 -8.46 10.25 -10.67
C GLY A 22 -7.97 11.60 -11.20
N VAL A 23 -7.11 12.28 -10.44
CA VAL A 23 -6.52 13.56 -10.86
C VAL A 23 -5.64 13.41 -12.13
N LEU A 24 -4.92 12.29 -12.26
CA LEU A 24 -4.14 11.98 -13.47
C LEU A 24 -5.04 11.68 -14.68
N LEU A 25 -6.15 10.95 -14.47
CA LEU A 25 -7.16 10.64 -15.48
C LEU A 25 -7.91 11.88 -15.98
N GLU A 26 -8.11 12.88 -15.12
CA GLU A 26 -8.65 14.19 -15.48
C GLU A 26 -7.68 15.02 -16.36
N GLY A 27 -6.49 14.50 -16.66
CA GLY A 27 -5.49 15.14 -17.51
C GLY A 27 -4.57 16.11 -16.76
N ASN A 28 -4.71 16.21 -15.42
CA ASN A 28 -3.83 17.02 -14.60
C ASN A 28 -2.53 16.25 -14.28
N SER A 29 -1.69 16.12 -15.29
CA SER A 29 -0.43 15.37 -15.26
C SER A 29 0.73 16.15 -14.61
N SER A 30 0.44 16.97 -13.59
CA SER A 30 1.51 17.61 -12.83
C SER A 30 2.41 16.54 -12.22
N LEU A 31 3.73 16.73 -12.34
CA LEU A 31 4.75 15.87 -11.75
C LEU A 31 4.48 15.60 -10.26
N TYR A 32 3.90 16.57 -9.56
CA TYR A 32 3.47 16.41 -8.17
C TYR A 32 2.52 15.21 -8.00
N PHE A 33 1.43 15.14 -8.76
CA PHE A 33 0.44 14.06 -8.62
C PHE A 33 0.99 12.70 -9.06
N ILE A 34 1.85 12.69 -10.08
CA ILE A 34 2.53 11.47 -10.56
C ILE A 34 3.44 10.91 -9.47
N ILE A 35 4.28 11.74 -8.86
CA ILE A 35 5.20 11.32 -7.79
C ILE A 35 4.41 10.83 -6.58
N PHE A 36 3.35 11.54 -6.18
CA PHE A 36 2.50 11.14 -5.06
C PHE A 36 1.73 9.83 -5.33
N PHE A 37 1.30 9.60 -6.57
CA PHE A 37 0.69 8.34 -6.98
C PHE A 37 1.70 7.18 -6.87
N ILE A 38 2.91 7.35 -7.42
CA ILE A 38 3.97 6.33 -7.38
C ILE A 38 4.35 6.00 -5.93
N ILE A 39 4.54 7.00 -5.07
CA ILE A 39 4.90 6.78 -3.65
C ILE A 39 3.80 5.99 -2.92
N ASN A 40 2.53 6.36 -3.09
CA ASN A 40 1.42 5.64 -2.45
C ASN A 40 1.30 4.21 -2.98
N LEU A 41 1.50 4.01 -4.28
CA LEU A 41 1.47 2.68 -4.90
C LEU A 41 2.64 1.80 -4.42
N SER A 42 3.85 2.33 -4.37
CA SER A 42 5.02 1.62 -3.86
C SER A 42 4.86 1.23 -2.39
N ALA A 43 4.38 2.15 -1.55
CA ALA A 43 4.14 1.87 -0.14
C ALA A 43 3.05 0.78 0.04
N PHE A 44 2.02 0.77 -0.81
CA PHE A 44 0.97 -0.25 -0.79
C PHE A 44 1.53 -1.65 -1.12
N ILE A 45 2.35 -1.73 -2.16
CA ILE A 45 3.02 -2.99 -2.58
C ILE A 45 3.95 -3.49 -1.48
N ILE A 46 4.76 -2.61 -0.87
CA ILE A 46 5.66 -2.97 0.23
C ILE A 46 4.86 -3.52 1.41
N LEU A 47 3.74 -2.89 1.76
CA LEU A 47 2.88 -3.32 2.87
C LEU A 47 2.32 -4.74 2.62
N LEU A 48 1.88 -5.02 1.40
CA LEU A 48 1.40 -6.35 0.99
C LEU A 48 2.50 -7.41 1.09
N ILE A 49 3.70 -7.13 0.58
CA ILE A 49 4.84 -8.06 0.63
C ILE A 49 5.27 -8.32 2.07
N PHE A 50 5.31 -7.28 2.91
CA PHE A 50 5.72 -7.41 4.30
C PHE A 50 4.76 -8.29 5.11
N ASN A 51 3.46 -8.20 4.83
CA ASN A 51 2.46 -9.05 5.48
C ASN A 51 2.61 -10.53 5.07
N ASN A 52 2.90 -10.80 3.79
CA ASN A 52 3.15 -12.16 3.31
C ASN A 52 4.39 -12.80 3.97
N LYS A 53 5.47 -12.02 4.19
CA LYS A 53 6.67 -12.48 4.92
C LYS A 53 6.39 -12.78 6.39
N ILE A 54 5.57 -11.98 7.05
CA ILE A 54 5.18 -12.24 8.45
C ILE A 54 4.34 -13.51 8.56
N ILE A 55 3.42 -13.74 7.62
CA ILE A 55 2.57 -14.93 7.60
C ILE A 55 3.41 -16.20 7.37
N GLN A 56 4.33 -16.19 6.40
CA GLN A 56 5.22 -17.33 6.15
C GLN A 56 6.12 -17.66 7.35
N SER A 57 6.75 -16.65 7.95
CA SER A 57 7.62 -16.88 9.13
C SER A 57 6.84 -17.36 10.36
N SER A 58 5.56 -17.01 10.50
CA SER A 58 4.70 -17.52 11.57
C SER A 58 4.24 -18.97 11.37
N LEU A 59 4.12 -19.42 10.11
CA LEU A 59 3.74 -20.79 9.77
C LEU A 59 4.92 -21.76 9.96
N ASP A 60 6.12 -21.33 9.56
CA ASP A 60 7.36 -22.11 9.69
C ASP A 60 7.73 -22.39 11.17
N LYS A 61 7.41 -21.45 12.06
CA LYS A 61 7.65 -21.60 13.51
C LYS A 61 6.62 -22.48 14.24
N LYS A 62 5.50 -22.83 13.59
CA LYS A 62 4.43 -23.66 14.16
C LYS A 62 4.54 -25.14 13.73
N SER A 63 5.38 -25.43 12.74
CA SER A 63 5.67 -26.78 12.26
C SER A 63 6.83 -27.48 12.99
N ILE A 64 7.34 -26.89 14.06
CA ILE A 64 8.37 -27.43 14.97
C ILE A 64 7.73 -27.61 16.34
#